data_AF-A0A1E4SQU3-F1
#
_entry.id   AF-A0A1E4SQU3-F1
#
_cell.length_a   1.000
_cell.length_b   1.000
_cell.length_c   1.000
_cell.angle_alpha   90.00
_cell.angle_beta   90.00
_cell.angle_gamma   90.00
#
_symmetry.space_group_name_H-M   'P 1'
#
loop_
_entity.id
_entity.type
_entity.pdbx_description
1 polymer ?
#
loop_
_entity_poly.entity_id
_entity_poly.type
_entity_poly.pdbx_seq_one_letter_code
_entity_poly.pdbx_strand_id
1 'polypeptide(L)'
;FSIIAIHSGTQFQNAPIKKVPEHLHVFSVGGNDGSDLSLTLKQDGTLVDQDGRGIYVDPNTGEFGNVDPWGQEKPSSGFAITDGHLTYQGKDNWKACPSGDNKFSLANNDCTGGTGIALSVVNQS
;
A
#
# COMPACT_ATOMS: atom_id res chain seq x y z
N PHE A 1 1.55 11.88 4.65
CA PHE A 1 1.31 11.00 5.82
C PHE A 1 1.92 9.64 5.53
N SER A 2 2.30 8.89 6.55
CA SER A 2 2.72 7.49 6.36
C SER A 2 1.58 6.55 6.71
N ILE A 3 1.72 5.28 6.32
CA ILE A 3 0.79 4.22 6.67
C ILE A 3 1.53 3.04 7.29
N ILE A 4 0.89 2.39 8.25
CA ILE A 4 1.37 1.16 8.87
C ILE A 4 0.28 0.09 8.77
N ALA A 5 0.70 -1.16 8.60
CA ALA A 5 -0.17 -2.31 8.72
C ALA A 5 -0.55 -2.54 10.18
N ILE A 6 -1.80 -2.90 10.40
CA ILE A 6 -2.35 -3.28 11.71
C ILE A 6 -3.01 -4.64 11.57
N HIS A 7 -2.48 -5.61 12.33
CA HIS A 7 -3.14 -6.89 12.58
C HIS A 7 -2.57 -7.49 13.87
N SER A 8 -3.32 -7.34 14.96
CA SER A 8 -2.89 -7.75 16.29
C SER A 8 -2.54 -9.24 16.36
N GLY A 9 -1.43 -9.57 17.03
CA GLY A 9 -0.98 -10.95 17.19
C GLY A 9 -0.23 -11.53 15.98
N THR A 10 0.06 -10.72 14.95
CA THR A 10 0.88 -11.13 13.80
C THR A 10 2.13 -10.27 13.66
N GLN A 11 3.05 -10.71 12.80
CA GLN A 11 4.24 -9.92 12.40
C GLN A 11 3.89 -8.58 11.74
N PHE A 12 2.64 -8.39 11.30
CA PHE A 12 2.20 -7.17 10.62
C PHE A 12 1.73 -6.08 11.57
N GLN A 13 1.63 -6.34 12.88
CA GLN A 13 1.24 -5.30 13.83
C GLN A 13 2.27 -4.17 13.84
N ASN A 14 1.83 -2.96 13.46
CA ASN A 14 2.66 -1.76 13.31
C ASN A 14 3.76 -1.89 12.24
N ALA A 15 3.63 -2.84 11.31
CA ALA A 15 4.64 -2.97 10.26
C ALA A 15 4.54 -1.80 9.27
N PRO A 16 5.66 -1.14 8.93
CA PRO A 16 5.66 -0.04 7.97
C PRO A 16 5.30 -0.55 6.57
N ILE A 17 4.68 0.31 5.75
CA ILE A 17 4.62 0.06 4.31
C ILE A 17 5.86 0.67 3.66
N LYS A 18 6.56 -0.12 2.85
CA LYS A 18 7.86 0.22 2.28
C LYS A 18 7.78 0.39 0.76
N LYS A 19 8.49 1.39 0.24
CA LYS A 19 8.82 1.52 -1.18
C LYS A 19 10.19 0.88 -1.41
N VAL A 20 10.24 -0.16 -2.23
CA VAL A 20 11.47 -0.87 -2.58
C VAL A 20 11.80 -0.58 -4.05
N PRO A 21 12.96 0.02 -4.37
CA PRO A 21 13.31 0.41 -5.76
C PRO A 21 13.26 -0.73 -6.78
N GLU A 22 13.58 -1.95 -6.35
CA GLU A 22 13.57 -3.16 -7.18
C GLU A 22 12.16 -3.71 -7.42
N HIS A 23 11.13 -3.17 -6.75
CA HIS A 23 9.73 -3.59 -6.83
C HIS A 23 8.86 -2.41 -7.30
N LEU A 24 9.03 -2.01 -8.56
CA LEU A 24 8.45 -0.78 -9.11
C LEU A 24 6.92 -0.71 -9.11
N HIS A 25 6.24 -1.86 -9.07
CA HIS A 25 4.78 -1.96 -9.23
C HIS A 25 4.04 -2.27 -7.93
N VAL A 26 4.75 -2.55 -6.83
CA VAL A 26 4.11 -2.96 -5.59
C VAL A 26 4.91 -2.55 -4.36
N PHE A 27 4.23 -2.03 -3.34
CA PHE A 27 4.84 -1.73 -2.06
C PHE A 27 4.90 -2.96 -1.17
N SER A 28 5.90 -2.99 -0.28
CA SER A 28 6.10 -4.10 0.65
C SER A 28 5.45 -3.81 2.00
N VAL A 29 5.01 -4.87 2.68
CA VAL A 29 4.53 -4.80 4.07
C VAL A 29 5.65 -5.28 5.00
N GLY A 30 6.24 -4.34 5.74
CA GLY A 30 7.38 -4.60 6.62
C GLY A 30 8.69 -4.83 5.87
N GLY A 31 9.60 -5.56 6.51
CA GLY A 31 10.95 -5.81 5.98
C GLY A 31 11.94 -4.68 6.23
N ASN A 32 13.21 -4.94 5.89
CA ASN A 32 14.33 -4.00 6.05
C ASN A 32 14.76 -3.35 4.73
N ASP A 33 14.18 -3.79 3.61
CA ASP A 33 14.50 -3.27 2.28
C ASP A 33 13.75 -1.95 2.03
N GLY A 34 14.34 -1.09 1.21
CA GLY A 34 13.71 0.16 0.77
C GLY A 34 13.53 1.22 1.85
N SER A 35 12.60 2.14 1.61
CA SER A 35 12.29 3.27 2.50
C SER A 35 10.82 3.26 2.92
N ASP A 36 10.51 3.87 4.06
CA ASP A 36 9.12 4.03 4.49
C ASP A 36 8.33 4.86 3.47
N LEU A 37 7.13 4.38 3.14
CA LEU A 37 6.23 5.06 2.23
C LEU A 37 5.60 6.28 2.90
N SER A 38 5.62 7.40 2.21
CA SER A 38 4.82 8.58 2.53
C SER A 38 3.91 8.88 1.35
N LEU A 39 2.66 9.19 1.68
CA LEU A 39 1.57 9.40 0.73
C LEU A 39 0.96 10.78 0.93
N THR A 40 0.49 11.35 -0.17
CA THR A 40 -0.37 12.53 -0.19
C THR A 40 -1.68 12.17 -0.89
N LEU A 41 -2.79 12.28 -0.17
CA LEU A 41 -4.14 12.15 -0.72
C LEU A 41 -4.54 13.46 -1.40
N LYS A 42 -4.91 13.37 -2.69
CA LYS A 42 -5.39 14.49 -3.50
C LYS A 42 -6.91 14.62 -3.36
N GLN A 43 -7.43 15.80 -3.72
CA GLN A 43 -8.87 16.10 -3.64
C GLN A 43 -9.73 15.22 -4.57
N ASP A 44 -9.16 14.72 -5.65
CA ASP A 44 -9.81 13.81 -6.60
C ASP A 44 -9.81 12.34 -6.15
N GLY A 45 -9.34 12.06 -4.92
CA GLY A 45 -9.27 10.71 -4.36
C GLY A 45 -8.14 9.87 -4.94
N THR A 46 -7.15 10.48 -5.61
CA THR A 46 -5.90 9.82 -6.00
C THR A 46 -4.81 9.98 -4.93
N LEU A 47 -3.81 9.10 -4.95
CA LEU A 47 -2.63 9.21 -4.10
C LEU A 47 -1.38 9.48 -4.93
N VAL A 48 -0.44 10.21 -4.35
CA VAL A 48 0.95 10.29 -4.82
C VAL A 48 1.91 9.94 -3.68
N ASP A 49 3.06 9.37 -4.01
CA ASP A 49 4.12 9.08 -3.04
C ASP A 49 5.02 10.30 -2.73
N GLN A 50 6.04 10.08 -1.90
CA GLN A 50 7.06 11.09 -1.55
C GLN A 50 7.82 11.68 -2.75
N ASP A 51 7.87 10.98 -3.89
CA ASP A 51 8.56 11.43 -5.10
C ASP A 51 7.58 12.10 -6.08
N GLY A 52 6.31 12.28 -5.69
CA GLY A 52 5.25 12.85 -6.51
C GLY A 52 4.69 11.89 -7.56
N ARG A 53 5.03 10.59 -7.49
CA ARG A 53 4.54 9.59 -8.44
C ARG A 53 3.18 9.05 -7.99
N GLY A 54 2.26 8.97 -8.94
CA GLY A 54 0.91 8.46 -8.69
C GLY A 54 0.90 7.01 -8.22
N ILE A 55 -0.10 6.66 -7.43
CA ILE A 55 -0.35 5.30 -6.95
C ILE A 55 -1.40 4.63 -7.83
N TYR A 56 -1.18 3.35 -8.13
CA TYR A 56 -2.07 2.49 -8.89
C TYR A 56 -2.44 1.26 -8.06
N VAL A 57 -3.69 0.83 -8.20
CA VAL A 57 -4.16 -0.49 -7.75
C VAL A 57 -4.46 -1.29 -8.99
N ASP A 58 -3.68 -2.35 -9.22
CA ASP A 58 -3.89 -3.21 -10.38
C ASP A 58 -5.28 -3.90 -10.27
N PRO A 59 -6.15 -3.79 -11.29
CA PRO A 59 -7.50 -4.34 -11.22
C PRO A 59 -7.55 -5.87 -11.29
N ASN A 60 -6.48 -6.52 -11.77
CA ASN A 60 -6.37 -7.98 -11.87
C ASN A 60 -5.68 -8.57 -10.63
N THR A 61 -4.57 -7.98 -10.19
CA THR A 61 -3.75 -8.51 -9.08
C THR A 61 -4.03 -7.83 -7.75
N GLY A 62 -4.71 -6.68 -7.73
CA GLY A 62 -4.96 -5.88 -6.54
C GLY A 62 -3.70 -5.23 -5.97
N GLU A 63 -2.53 -5.42 -6.58
CA GLU A 63 -1.26 -4.89 -6.10
C GLU A 63 -1.32 -3.37 -5.99
N PHE A 64 -0.83 -2.86 -4.86
CA PHE A 64 -0.82 -1.44 -4.56
C PHE A 64 0.62 -0.93 -4.64
N GLY A 65 0.88 -0.07 -5.63
CA GLY A 65 2.21 0.45 -5.91
C GLY A 65 2.19 1.69 -6.77
N ASN A 66 3.34 2.11 -7.28
CA ASN A 66 3.39 3.25 -8.18
C ASN A 66 2.88 2.89 -9.58
N VAL A 67 2.26 3.86 -10.27
CA VAL A 67 1.99 3.78 -11.73
C VAL A 67 3.26 3.40 -12.48
N ASP A 68 3.23 2.47 -13.43
CA ASP A 68 4.40 2.06 -14.22
C ASP A 68 5.16 3.30 -14.80
N PRO A 69 6.50 3.40 -14.68
CA PRO A 69 7.22 4.60 -15.14
C PRO A 69 7.30 4.73 -16.67
N TRP A 70 6.99 3.65 -17.40
CA TRP A 70 6.97 3.53 -18.85
C TRP A 70 5.55 3.34 -19.42
N GLY A 71 4.53 3.25 -18.55
CA GLY A 71 3.13 2.98 -18.92
C GLY A 71 2.26 4.21 -19.16
N GLN A 72 1.05 3.98 -19.68
CA GLN A 72 -0.04 4.98 -19.75
C GLN A 72 -1.00 4.92 -18.55
N GLU A 73 -0.63 4.19 -17.51
CA GLU A 73 -1.48 3.96 -16.34
C GLU A 73 -1.74 5.27 -15.62
N LYS A 74 -3.02 5.56 -15.42
CA LYS A 74 -3.44 6.70 -14.61
C LYS A 74 -3.47 6.29 -13.14
N PRO A 75 -3.15 7.20 -12.22
CA PRO A 75 -3.31 6.93 -10.79
C PRO A 75 -4.73 6.48 -10.49
N SER A 76 -4.87 5.46 -9.65
CA SER A 76 -6.18 4.98 -9.22
C SER A 76 -6.87 6.04 -8.37
N SER A 77 -8.17 6.22 -8.60
CA SER A 77 -9.03 7.11 -7.81
C SER A 77 -9.92 6.31 -6.87
N GLY A 78 -10.43 6.96 -5.82
CA GLY A 78 -11.34 6.35 -4.84
C GLY A 78 -10.64 5.96 -3.54
N PHE A 79 -9.44 6.49 -3.29
CA PHE A 79 -8.82 6.45 -1.98
C PHE A 79 -9.50 7.44 -1.04
N ALA A 80 -9.68 7.02 0.21
CA ALA A 80 -10.20 7.88 1.27
C ALA A 80 -9.58 7.49 2.62
N ILE A 81 -9.53 8.44 3.55
CA ILE A 81 -9.20 8.16 4.94
C ILE A 81 -10.52 8.12 5.73
N THR A 82 -10.85 6.94 6.26
CA THR A 82 -12.07 6.69 7.03
C THR A 82 -11.66 6.15 8.39
N ASP A 83 -12.06 6.80 9.48
CA ASP A 83 -11.72 6.42 10.86
C ASP A 83 -10.20 6.22 11.09
N GLY A 84 -9.38 7.03 10.40
CA GLY A 84 -7.92 6.97 10.49
C GLY A 84 -7.29 5.83 9.67
N HIS A 85 -8.07 5.10 8.88
CA HIS A 85 -7.58 4.03 7.99
C HIS A 85 -7.63 4.46 6.53
N LEU A 86 -6.64 4.03 5.75
CA LEU A 86 -6.69 4.16 4.30
C LEU A 86 -7.67 3.13 3.73
N THR A 87 -8.66 3.57 2.97
CA THR A 87 -9.62 2.72 2.26
C THR A 87 -9.52 2.95 0.75
N TYR A 88 -9.93 1.96 -0.03
CA TYR A 88 -10.01 2.06 -1.48
C TYR A 88 -11.39 1.62 -1.96
N GLN A 89 -12.04 2.47 -2.76
CA GLN A 89 -13.42 2.25 -3.25
C GLN A 89 -14.41 1.93 -2.12
N GLY A 90 -14.24 2.60 -0.97
CA GLY A 90 -15.08 2.41 0.22
C GLY A 90 -14.82 1.11 1.00
N LYS A 91 -13.73 0.39 0.72
CA LYS A 91 -13.40 -0.88 1.37
C LYS A 91 -12.04 -0.82 2.08
N ASP A 92 -11.97 -1.46 3.23
CA ASP A 92 -10.73 -1.76 3.99
C ASP A 92 -10.36 -3.24 3.78
N ASN A 93 -9.92 -3.58 2.56
CA ASN A 93 -9.66 -4.96 2.11
C ASN A 93 -8.18 -5.22 1.80
N TRP A 94 -7.29 -4.69 2.63
CA TRP A 94 -5.86 -4.81 2.40
C TRP A 94 -5.32 -6.16 2.88
N LYS A 95 -4.34 -6.68 2.14
CA LYS A 95 -3.61 -7.91 2.48
C LYS A 95 -2.11 -7.70 2.42
N ALA A 96 -1.41 -8.39 3.33
CA ALA A 96 0.00 -8.74 3.18
C ALA A 96 0.10 -10.09 2.47
N CYS A 97 0.45 -10.07 1.19
CA CYS A 97 0.54 -11.23 0.32
C CYS A 97 1.97 -11.77 0.27
N PRO A 98 2.22 -13.05 0.57
CA PRO A 98 3.56 -13.63 0.45
C PRO A 98 4.11 -13.47 -0.97
N SER A 99 5.33 -12.91 -1.08
CA SER A 99 6.03 -12.69 -2.36
C SER A 99 7.47 -13.21 -2.36
N GLY A 100 7.86 -13.90 -1.28
CA GLY A 100 9.16 -14.55 -1.10
C GLY A 100 9.38 -14.92 0.36
N ASP A 101 10.57 -15.43 0.68
CA ASP A 101 10.93 -15.82 2.05
C ASP A 101 10.85 -14.59 2.98
N ASN A 102 9.85 -14.59 3.88
CA ASN A 102 9.53 -13.47 4.78
C ASN A 102 9.36 -12.12 4.07
N LYS A 103 8.91 -12.14 2.80
CA LYS A 103 8.60 -10.94 2.01
C LYS A 103 7.12 -10.90 1.67
N PHE A 104 6.53 -9.73 1.80
CA PHE A 104 5.10 -9.53 1.64
C PHE A 104 4.82 -8.29 0.79
N SER A 105 4.02 -8.47 -0.26
CA SER A 105 3.50 -7.42 -1.11
C SER A 105 2.16 -6.90 -0.56
N LEU A 106 1.90 -5.60 -0.70
CA LEU A 106 0.64 -4.98 -0.34
C LEU A 106 -0.37 -5.08 -1.49
N ALA A 107 -1.56 -5.60 -1.21
CA ALA A 107 -2.64 -5.69 -2.20
C ALA A 107 -4.02 -5.34 -1.61
N ASN A 108 -4.96 -4.91 -2.44
CA ASN A 108 -6.38 -4.66 -2.12
C ASN A 108 -7.32 -5.76 -2.65
N ASN A 109 -6.89 -7.02 -2.64
CA ASN A 109 -7.67 -8.19 -3.02
C ASN A 109 -7.17 -9.44 -2.28
N ASP A 110 -7.77 -10.59 -2.55
CA ASP A 110 -7.30 -11.85 -1.95
C ASP A 110 -6.12 -12.47 -2.74
N CYS A 111 -5.23 -13.11 -2.00
CA CYS A 111 -4.08 -13.86 -2.50
C CYS A 111 -3.85 -15.12 -1.64
N THR A 112 -3.26 -16.17 -2.22
CA THR A 112 -3.00 -17.42 -1.50
C THR A 112 -2.02 -17.19 -0.36
N GLY A 113 -2.43 -17.53 0.87
CA GLY A 113 -1.62 -17.31 2.08
C GLY A 113 -1.58 -15.85 2.55
N GLY A 114 -2.38 -14.97 1.95
CA GLY A 114 -2.48 -13.57 2.35
C GLY A 114 -3.04 -13.39 3.75
N THR A 115 -2.43 -12.49 4.52
CA THR A 115 -2.97 -12.06 5.83
C THR A 115 -3.71 -10.74 5.66
N GLY A 116 -4.96 -10.68 6.11
CA GLY A 116 -5.71 -9.42 6.12
C GLY A 116 -5.07 -8.39 7.04
N ILE A 117 -4.97 -7.15 6.63
CA ILE A 117 -4.40 -6.07 7.44
C ILE A 117 -5.29 -4.83 7.28
N ALA A 118 -5.36 -3.99 8.31
CA ALA A 118 -5.83 -2.62 8.14
C ALA A 118 -4.63 -1.72 7.88
N LEU A 119 -4.82 -0.62 7.14
CA LEU A 119 -3.78 0.38 6.91
C LEU A 119 -4.07 1.63 7.72
N SER A 120 -3.42 1.79 8.87
CA SER A 120 -3.59 2.95 9.73
C SER A 120 -2.73 4.12 9.26
N VAL A 121 -3.33 5.30 9.17
CA VAL A 121 -2.65 6.55 8.82
C VAL A 121 -1.92 7.08 10.04
N VAL A 122 -0.64 7.38 9.88
CA VAL A 122 0.20 8.01 10.90
C VAL A 122 0.81 9.30 10.35
N ASN A 123 0.73 10.37 11.13
CA ASN A 123 1.40 11.62 10.80
C ASN A 123 2.87 11.50 11.21
N GLN A 124 3.77 11.80 10.28
CA GLN A 124 5.17 12.05 10.64
C GLN A 124 5.21 13.39 11.37
N SER A 125 5.53 13.34 12.66
CA SER A 125 5.72 14.51 13.54
C SER A 125 6.91 15.35 13.10
#